data_AF-A0A4D4L1C9-F1
#
_entry.id   AF-A0A4D4L1C9-F1
#
_cell.length_a   1.000
_cell.length_b   1.000
_cell.length_c   1.000
_cell.angle_alpha   90.00
_cell.angle_beta   90.00
_cell.angle_gamma   90.00
#
_symmetry.space_group_name_H-M   'P 1'
#
loop_
_entity.id
_entity.type
_entity.pdbx_description
1 polymer ?
#
loop_
_entity_poly.entity_id
_entity_poly.type
_entity_poly.pdbx_seq_one_letter_code
_entity_poly.pdbx_strand_id
1 'polypeptide(L)'
;MHTRHVRDIAGVRLMTTGVFTEEDLGVACYHSKLGAVELYLNHLVDGPGEYVVVDMTAGADSFASGLFTRFDMTFLVAEPTRKGVSVYHQYKDHAAEFGVPLAVVGNKVTSEDDRLFLKEHVGDDLLVCFGHSDWVRAREQGRHTGELEPEHRLALEELRTAVDSRTKDWETFQRQAVEFHLRNARAWADRATGLDLSTQVDPDFQHGPAALSEALIAAPTASS
;
A
#
# COMPACT_ATOMS: atom_id res chain seq x y z
N MET A 1 19.70 -4.68 -3.72
CA MET A 1 18.49 -5.53 -3.52
C MET A 1 17.47 -5.37 -4.65
N HIS A 2 17.09 -4.14 -5.01
CA HIS A 2 16.14 -3.81 -6.09
C HIS A 2 16.32 -4.60 -7.40
N THR A 3 17.54 -4.72 -7.91
CA THR A 3 17.78 -5.30 -9.25
C THR A 3 17.56 -6.81 -9.34
N ARG A 4 17.59 -7.54 -8.23
CA ARG A 4 17.56 -9.02 -8.23
C ARG A 4 16.15 -9.61 -8.16
N HIS A 5 15.19 -8.83 -7.63
CA HIS A 5 13.81 -9.29 -7.37
C HIS A 5 12.76 -8.55 -8.20
N VAL A 6 13.18 -7.60 -9.04
CA VAL A 6 12.31 -6.86 -9.95
C VAL A 6 12.32 -7.50 -11.33
N ARG A 7 11.13 -7.63 -11.93
CA ARG A 7 10.93 -8.00 -13.34
C ARG A 7 10.30 -6.81 -14.05
N ASP A 8 10.78 -6.51 -15.25
CA ASP A 8 10.09 -5.56 -16.13
C ASP A 8 8.95 -6.28 -16.86
N ILE A 9 7.73 -5.75 -16.72
CA ILE A 9 6.54 -6.26 -17.41
C ILE A 9 5.84 -5.07 -18.05
N ALA A 10 5.89 -5.01 -19.38
CA ALA A 10 5.26 -3.96 -20.17
C ALA A 10 5.64 -2.53 -19.70
N GLY A 11 6.90 -2.32 -19.30
CA GLY A 11 7.39 -1.02 -18.81
C GLY A 11 7.08 -0.74 -17.34
N VAL A 12 6.53 -1.71 -16.60
CA VAL A 12 6.31 -1.63 -15.16
C VAL A 12 7.31 -2.54 -14.43
N ARG A 13 7.97 -1.99 -13.42
CA ARG A 13 8.85 -2.74 -12.52
C ARG A 13 8.02 -3.49 -11.49
N LEU A 14 7.81 -4.79 -11.71
CA LEU A 14 7.07 -5.67 -10.79
C LEU A 14 8.01 -6.38 -9.83
N MET A 15 7.71 -6.31 -8.54
CA MET A 15 8.30 -7.16 -7.51
C MET A 15 7.22 -8.09 -6.94
N THR A 16 7.54 -9.36 -6.76
CA THR A 16 6.64 -10.34 -6.13
C THR A 16 7.24 -10.82 -4.81
N THR A 17 6.44 -10.83 -3.75
CA THR A 17 6.86 -11.24 -2.39
C THR A 17 6.92 -12.76 -2.23
N GLY A 18 6.59 -13.51 -3.29
CA GLY A 18 6.66 -14.97 -3.39
C GLY A 18 5.29 -15.61 -3.61
N VAL A 19 5.26 -16.65 -4.45
CA VAL A 19 4.09 -17.55 -4.60
C VAL A 19 4.07 -18.50 -3.40
N PHE A 20 2.90 -18.94 -2.95
CA PHE A 20 2.82 -20.03 -1.96
C PHE A 20 3.33 -21.32 -2.62
N THR A 21 4.34 -21.96 -2.04
CA THR A 21 4.76 -23.31 -2.44
C THR A 21 4.06 -24.35 -1.56
N GLU A 22 3.98 -25.61 -1.99
CA GLU A 22 3.43 -26.70 -1.14
C GLU A 22 4.19 -26.86 0.19
N GLU A 23 5.42 -26.33 0.29
CA GLU A 23 6.25 -26.30 1.50
C GLU A 23 5.86 -25.18 2.48
N ASP A 24 5.13 -24.15 2.02
CA ASP A 24 4.61 -23.05 2.85
C ASP A 24 3.28 -23.44 3.56
N LEU A 25 2.61 -24.52 3.12
CA LEU A 25 1.34 -25.00 3.67
C LEU A 25 1.51 -25.56 5.09
N GLY A 26 1.19 -24.73 6.08
CA GLY A 26 1.14 -25.10 7.49
C GLY A 26 2.39 -24.75 8.32
N VAL A 27 3.38 -24.06 7.73
CA VAL A 27 4.64 -23.71 8.43
C VAL A 27 4.96 -22.21 8.36
N ALA A 28 4.69 -21.54 7.25
CA ALA A 28 5.01 -20.13 7.07
C ALA A 28 3.78 -19.24 7.33
N CYS A 29 3.78 -18.55 8.46
CA CYS A 29 2.76 -17.54 8.75
C CYS A 29 2.93 -16.32 7.82
N TYR A 30 1.82 -15.71 7.38
CA TYR A 30 1.73 -14.58 6.44
C TYR A 30 2.63 -13.37 6.80
N HIS A 31 3.04 -13.28 8.07
CA HIS A 31 3.90 -12.23 8.63
C HIS A 31 5.28 -12.07 7.94
N SER A 32 5.90 -13.14 7.42
CA SER A 32 7.25 -13.02 6.81
C SER A 32 7.22 -12.29 5.46
N LYS A 33 6.13 -12.39 4.70
CA LYS A 33 5.97 -11.76 3.37
C LYS A 33 5.53 -10.30 3.49
N LEU A 34 4.66 -9.97 4.45
CA LEU A 34 4.32 -8.58 4.77
C LEU A 34 5.54 -7.79 5.26
N GLY A 35 6.39 -8.41 6.09
CA GLY A 35 7.62 -7.78 6.58
C GLY A 35 8.57 -7.38 5.46
N ALA A 36 8.64 -8.14 4.37
CA ALA A 36 9.47 -7.79 3.21
C ALA A 36 8.94 -6.54 2.48
N VAL A 37 7.62 -6.39 2.34
CA VAL A 37 7.00 -5.19 1.75
C VAL A 37 7.23 -3.98 2.65
N GLU A 38 6.97 -4.13 3.95
CA GLU A 38 7.14 -3.05 4.92
C GLU A 38 8.60 -2.58 4.95
N LEU A 39 9.56 -3.52 5.02
CA LEU A 39 10.98 -3.20 4.93
C LEU A 39 11.31 -2.47 3.63
N TYR A 40 10.80 -2.93 2.49
CA TYR A 40 11.08 -2.29 1.22
C TYR A 40 10.53 -0.87 1.16
N LEU A 41 9.26 -0.66 1.53
CA LEU A 41 8.63 0.67 1.56
C LEU A 41 9.38 1.64 2.49
N ASN A 42 9.92 1.15 3.61
CA ASN A 42 10.71 1.95 4.55
C ASN A 42 12.05 2.45 4.00
N HIS A 43 12.50 1.94 2.86
CA HIS A 43 13.75 2.37 2.22
C HIS A 43 13.52 3.09 0.89
N LEU A 44 12.27 3.29 0.49
CA LEU A 44 11.94 4.04 -0.71
C LEU A 44 11.87 5.53 -0.39
N VAL A 45 12.43 6.32 -1.30
CA VAL A 45 12.24 7.76 -1.36
C VAL A 45 11.78 8.06 -2.78
N ASP A 46 10.50 7.87 -3.01
CA ASP A 46 9.81 8.17 -4.27
C ASP A 46 9.70 9.68 -4.51
N GLY A 47 10.00 10.09 -5.74
CA GLY A 47 9.88 11.48 -6.20
C GLY A 47 8.58 11.77 -6.96
N PRO A 48 8.32 13.03 -7.32
CA PRO A 48 7.16 13.41 -8.12
C PRO A 48 7.10 12.62 -9.44
N GLY A 49 5.93 12.01 -9.72
CA GLY A 49 5.70 11.21 -10.93
C GLY A 49 6.21 9.77 -10.85
N GLU A 50 6.80 9.37 -9.72
CA GLU A 50 7.10 7.97 -9.41
C GLU A 50 5.98 7.39 -8.55
N TYR A 51 5.53 6.18 -8.88
CA TYR A 51 4.44 5.52 -8.17
C TYR A 51 4.87 4.14 -7.70
N VAL A 52 4.47 3.81 -6.47
CA VAL A 52 4.53 2.45 -5.93
C VAL A 52 3.12 2.01 -5.64
N VAL A 53 2.64 0.99 -6.36
CA VAL A 53 1.34 0.37 -6.13
C VAL A 53 1.57 -0.95 -5.44
N VAL A 54 0.96 -1.12 -4.27
CA VAL A 54 1.03 -2.37 -3.51
C VAL A 54 -0.34 -3.02 -3.56
N ASP A 55 -0.44 -4.14 -4.27
CA ASP A 55 -1.61 -5.01 -4.21
C ASP A 55 -1.58 -5.80 -2.89
N MET A 56 -2.62 -5.61 -2.08
CA MET A 56 -2.74 -6.24 -0.78
C MET A 56 -4.17 -6.69 -0.53
N THR A 57 -4.30 -7.80 0.19
CA THR A 57 -5.59 -8.25 0.69
C THR A 57 -6.06 -7.32 1.79
N ALA A 58 -7.27 -6.80 1.66
CA ALA A 58 -7.87 -6.00 2.71
C ALA A 58 -8.19 -6.90 3.92
N GLY A 59 -7.57 -6.61 5.06
CA GLY A 59 -7.65 -7.44 6.26
C GLY A 59 -6.85 -6.90 7.44
N ALA A 60 -7.16 -7.42 8.63
CA ALA A 60 -6.54 -7.03 9.90
C ALA A 60 -5.01 -7.16 9.88
N ASP A 61 -4.44 -8.00 9.01
CA ASP A 61 -3.01 -8.22 8.91
C ASP A 61 -2.24 -6.95 8.50
N SER A 62 -2.86 -6.03 7.75
CA SER A 62 -2.25 -4.73 7.43
C SER A 62 -2.20 -3.76 8.63
N PHE A 63 -3.05 -3.98 9.64
CA PHE A 63 -3.04 -3.28 10.94
C PHE A 63 -2.23 -4.01 12.02
N ALA A 64 -1.98 -5.31 11.82
CA ALA A 64 -1.11 -6.08 12.69
C ALA A 64 0.34 -5.56 12.65
N SER A 65 0.70 -4.80 11.61
CA SER A 65 1.93 -4.03 11.54
C SER A 65 1.68 -2.55 11.25
N GLY A 66 2.74 -1.73 11.30
CA GLY A 66 2.68 -0.33 10.92
C GLY A 66 2.55 -0.10 9.41
N LEU A 67 2.36 -1.14 8.60
CA LEU A 67 2.38 -1.08 7.13
C LEU A 67 1.38 -0.08 6.56
N PHE A 68 0.16 -0.01 7.10
CA PHE A 68 -0.87 0.91 6.62
C PHE A 68 -0.46 2.40 6.71
N THR A 69 0.50 2.75 7.58
CA THR A 69 1.06 4.10 7.68
C THR A 69 2.05 4.47 6.59
N ARG A 70 2.39 3.54 5.70
CA ARG A 70 3.40 3.75 4.64
C ARG A 70 2.80 4.18 3.29
N PHE A 71 1.48 4.37 3.24
CA PHE A 71 0.78 4.75 2.02
C PHE A 71 0.31 6.20 2.07
N ASP A 72 0.66 6.94 1.03
CA ASP A 72 0.14 8.30 0.80
C ASP A 72 -1.36 8.29 0.47
N MET A 73 -1.87 7.14 -0.01
CA MET A 73 -3.27 6.91 -0.28
C MET A 73 -3.59 5.41 -0.22
N THR A 74 -4.63 5.03 0.50
CA THR A 74 -5.17 3.67 0.52
C THR A 74 -6.50 3.62 -0.23
N PHE A 75 -6.59 2.77 -1.26
CA PHE A 75 -7.83 2.50 -1.98
C PHE A 75 -8.44 1.17 -1.54
N LEU A 76 -9.61 1.22 -0.92
CA LEU A 76 -10.37 0.02 -0.57
C LEU A 76 -11.35 -0.33 -1.67
N VAL A 77 -11.15 -1.50 -2.28
CA VAL A 77 -12.05 -2.01 -3.32
C VAL A 77 -13.22 -2.72 -2.65
N ALA A 78 -14.44 -2.23 -2.85
CA ALA A 78 -15.66 -2.75 -2.23
C ALA A 78 -16.72 -3.11 -3.29
N GLU A 79 -17.27 -4.31 -3.19
CA GLU A 79 -18.49 -4.70 -3.92
C GLU A 79 -19.73 -4.11 -3.21
N PRO A 80 -20.85 -3.85 -3.94
CA PRO A 80 -22.09 -3.30 -3.38
C PRO A 80 -22.86 -4.34 -2.53
N THR A 81 -22.21 -4.84 -1.48
CA THR A 81 -22.76 -5.81 -0.55
C THR A 81 -22.35 -5.45 0.88
N ARG A 82 -23.12 -5.88 1.87
CA ARG A 82 -22.79 -5.68 3.30
C ARG A 82 -21.41 -6.21 3.67
N LYS A 83 -20.99 -7.33 3.05
CA LYS A 83 -19.66 -7.91 3.27
C LYS A 83 -18.56 -7.10 2.59
N GLY A 84 -18.83 -6.55 1.40
CA GLY A 84 -17.88 -5.69 0.68
C GLY A 84 -17.57 -4.41 1.45
N VAL A 85 -18.59 -3.78 2.03
CA VAL A 85 -18.43 -2.52 2.79
C VAL A 85 -18.02 -2.72 4.25
N SER A 86 -18.13 -3.93 4.82
CA SER A 86 -17.76 -4.16 6.23
C SER A 86 -16.26 -3.95 6.48
N VAL A 87 -15.42 -4.24 5.48
CA VAL A 87 -13.97 -4.02 5.56
C VAL A 87 -13.67 -2.52 5.64
N TYR A 88 -14.36 -1.69 4.85
CA TYR A 88 -14.22 -0.24 4.94
C TYR A 88 -14.51 0.30 6.35
N HIS A 89 -15.57 -0.16 7.01
CA HIS A 89 -15.88 0.27 8.37
C HIS A 89 -14.79 -0.10 9.37
N GLN A 90 -14.18 -1.28 9.23
CA GLN A 90 -13.05 -1.69 10.07
C GLN A 90 -11.81 -0.82 9.82
N TYR A 91 -11.56 -0.46 8.57
CA TYR A 91 -10.39 0.33 8.20
C TYR A 91 -10.52 1.80 8.61
N LYS A 92 -11.71 2.38 8.48
CA LYS A 92 -11.93 3.81 8.65
C LYS A 92 -11.45 4.33 10.01
N ASP A 93 -11.82 3.62 11.08
CA ASP A 93 -11.50 4.06 12.45
C ASP A 93 -9.98 4.01 12.70
N HIS A 94 -9.33 2.93 12.26
CA HIS A 94 -7.87 2.79 12.35
C HIS A 94 -7.12 3.79 11.47
N ALA A 95 -7.57 4.01 10.23
CA ALA A 95 -6.94 4.97 9.32
C ALA A 95 -7.04 6.40 9.87
N ALA A 96 -8.19 6.77 10.45
CA ALA A 96 -8.41 8.09 11.03
C ALA A 96 -7.49 8.37 12.23
N GLU A 97 -7.23 7.38 13.08
CA GLU A 97 -6.31 7.51 14.24
C GLU A 97 -4.89 7.92 13.80
N PHE A 98 -4.42 7.42 12.66
CA PHE A 98 -3.09 7.68 12.14
C PHE A 98 -3.07 8.67 10.96
N GLY A 99 -4.20 9.32 10.65
CA GLY A 99 -4.31 10.27 9.55
C GLY A 99 -4.02 9.66 8.17
N VAL A 100 -4.19 8.35 8.01
CA VAL A 100 -3.95 7.64 6.74
C VAL A 100 -5.07 7.95 5.77
N PRO A 101 -4.78 8.52 4.58
CA PRO A 101 -5.81 8.84 3.60
C PRO A 101 -6.47 7.57 3.04
N LEU A 102 -7.80 7.58 2.98
CA LEU A 102 -8.61 6.46 2.52
C LEU A 102 -9.59 6.93 1.44
N ALA A 103 -9.76 6.13 0.39
CA ALA A 103 -10.93 6.20 -0.48
C ALA A 103 -11.42 4.81 -0.85
N VAL A 104 -12.68 4.73 -1.26
CA VAL A 104 -13.38 3.52 -1.66
C VAL A 104 -13.55 3.51 -3.17
N VAL A 105 -13.21 2.37 -3.76
CA VAL A 105 -13.46 2.05 -5.17
C VAL A 105 -14.59 1.03 -5.21
N GLY A 106 -15.75 1.47 -5.69
CA GLY A 106 -16.86 0.56 -5.96
C GLY A 106 -16.48 -0.40 -7.09
N ASN A 107 -16.62 -1.70 -6.89
CA ASN A 107 -16.32 -2.70 -7.92
C ASN A 107 -17.54 -3.59 -8.17
N LYS A 108 -17.65 -4.11 -9.40
CA LYS A 108 -18.80 -4.90 -9.86
C LYS A 108 -20.14 -4.17 -9.67
N VAL A 109 -20.13 -2.85 -9.86
CA VAL A 109 -21.35 -2.04 -9.82
C VAL A 109 -22.13 -2.25 -11.10
N THR A 110 -23.37 -2.72 -11.00
CA THR A 110 -24.20 -3.09 -12.16
C THR A 110 -25.39 -2.17 -12.37
N SER A 111 -25.73 -1.36 -11.37
CA SER A 111 -26.92 -0.50 -11.38
C SER A 111 -26.71 0.80 -10.59
N GLU A 112 -27.64 1.74 -10.75
CA GLU A 112 -27.67 2.94 -9.91
C GLU A 112 -27.96 2.59 -8.45
N ASP A 113 -28.78 1.57 -8.19
CA ASP A 113 -29.08 1.09 -6.83
C ASP A 113 -27.81 0.59 -6.12
N ASP A 114 -26.91 -0.08 -6.84
CA ASP A 114 -25.60 -0.49 -6.32
C ASP A 114 -24.74 0.73 -5.94
N ARG A 115 -24.77 1.78 -6.76
CA ARG A 115 -24.03 3.02 -6.50
C ARG A 115 -24.60 3.76 -5.28
N LEU A 116 -25.92 3.83 -5.18
CA LEU A 116 -26.62 4.40 -4.03
C LEU A 116 -26.32 3.61 -2.75
N PHE A 117 -26.32 2.28 -2.81
CA PHE A 117 -25.94 1.42 -1.70
C PHE A 117 -24.53 1.74 -1.20
N LEU A 118 -23.54 1.83 -2.10
CA LEU A 118 -22.17 2.18 -1.74
C LEU A 118 -22.10 3.58 -1.13
N LYS A 119 -22.76 4.57 -1.74
CA LYS A 119 -22.79 5.95 -1.24
C LYS A 119 -23.42 6.05 0.15
N GLU A 120 -24.46 5.28 0.43
CA GLU A 120 -25.11 5.19 1.75
C GLU A 120 -24.15 4.66 2.83
N HIS A 121 -23.33 3.65 2.50
CA HIS A 121 -22.47 2.99 3.49
C HIS A 121 -21.11 3.66 3.68
N VAL A 122 -20.51 4.18 2.60
CA VAL A 122 -19.13 4.71 2.62
C VAL A 122 -19.06 6.23 2.42
N GLY A 123 -20.19 6.87 2.13
CA GLY A 123 -20.31 8.33 2.10
C GLY A 123 -19.39 8.99 1.07
N ASP A 124 -18.68 10.03 1.51
CA ASP A 124 -17.78 10.80 0.65
C ASP A 124 -16.46 10.10 0.36
N ASP A 125 -16.20 8.96 1.00
CA ASP A 125 -15.03 8.16 0.68
C ASP A 125 -15.23 7.39 -0.64
N LEU A 126 -16.46 7.24 -1.16
CA LEU A 126 -16.69 6.65 -2.49
C LEU A 126 -16.14 7.58 -3.58
N LEU A 127 -15.03 7.19 -4.18
CA LEU A 127 -14.32 8.00 -5.18
C LEU A 127 -14.76 7.67 -6.61
N VAL A 128 -14.71 6.40 -6.99
CA VAL A 128 -15.08 5.93 -8.34
C VAL A 128 -15.75 4.56 -8.27
N CYS A 129 -16.46 4.20 -9.34
CA CYS A 129 -17.07 2.89 -9.51
C CYS A 129 -16.63 2.23 -10.82
N PHE A 130 -16.33 0.94 -10.76
CA PHE A 130 -16.11 0.06 -11.90
C PHE A 130 -17.28 -0.93 -12.03
N GLY A 131 -17.81 -1.01 -13.25
CA GLY A 131 -18.83 -1.98 -13.63
C GLY A 131 -18.25 -3.18 -14.38
N HIS A 132 -19.08 -3.85 -15.17
CA HIS A 132 -18.60 -4.89 -16.07
C HIS A 132 -17.66 -4.29 -17.13
N SER A 133 -16.54 -4.95 -17.37
CA SER A 133 -15.60 -4.61 -18.45
C SER A 133 -15.47 -5.82 -19.37
N ASP A 134 -15.86 -5.65 -20.64
CA ASP A 134 -15.64 -6.65 -21.68
C ASP A 134 -14.14 -6.76 -21.99
N TRP A 135 -13.40 -5.66 -21.87
CA TRP A 135 -11.94 -5.64 -22.02
C TRP A 135 -11.24 -6.50 -20.97
N VAL A 136 -11.54 -6.30 -19.68
CA VAL A 136 -10.97 -7.11 -18.59
C VAL A 136 -11.35 -8.58 -18.79
N ARG A 137 -12.64 -8.86 -19.03
CA ARG A 137 -13.14 -10.22 -19.26
C ARG A 137 -12.43 -10.90 -20.43
N ALA A 138 -12.20 -10.19 -21.54
CA ALA A 138 -11.48 -10.75 -22.67
C ALA A 138 -10.04 -11.13 -22.29
N ARG A 139 -9.33 -10.28 -21.55
CA ARG A 139 -7.95 -10.54 -21.10
C ARG A 139 -7.85 -11.71 -20.14
N GLU A 140 -8.78 -11.83 -19.19
CA GLU A 140 -8.88 -12.99 -18.28
C GLU A 140 -9.14 -14.30 -19.05
N GLN A 141 -9.78 -14.21 -20.22
CA GLN A 141 -9.97 -15.34 -21.14
C GLN A 141 -8.78 -15.55 -22.10
N GLY A 142 -7.65 -14.87 -21.89
CA GLY A 142 -6.45 -14.95 -22.74
C GLY A 142 -6.54 -14.21 -24.07
N ARG A 143 -7.57 -13.35 -24.25
CA ARG A 143 -7.76 -12.56 -25.47
C ARG A 143 -7.28 -11.12 -25.23
N HIS A 144 -6.23 -10.72 -25.93
CA HIS A 144 -5.65 -9.38 -25.84
C HIS A 144 -6.18 -8.46 -26.95
N THR A 145 -7.50 -8.27 -26.99
CA THR A 145 -8.18 -7.48 -28.02
C THR A 145 -8.97 -6.32 -27.42
N GLY A 146 -9.11 -5.22 -28.17
CA GLY A 146 -9.88 -4.05 -27.75
C GLY A 146 -9.12 -3.12 -26.80
N GLU A 147 -9.81 -2.10 -26.32
CA GLU A 147 -9.30 -1.10 -25.39
C GLU A 147 -10.16 -1.05 -24.13
N LEU A 148 -9.57 -0.61 -23.02
CA LEU A 148 -10.30 -0.37 -21.78
C LEU A 148 -11.39 0.68 -22.05
N GLU A 149 -12.57 0.45 -21.48
CA GLU A 149 -13.73 1.31 -21.62
C GLU A 149 -13.41 2.76 -21.16
N PRO A 150 -13.85 3.80 -21.89
CA PRO A 150 -13.51 5.20 -21.57
C PRO A 150 -13.83 5.60 -20.13
N GLU A 151 -14.96 5.15 -19.60
CA GLU A 151 -15.39 5.39 -18.22
C GLU A 151 -14.44 4.76 -17.19
N HIS A 152 -13.88 3.58 -17.47
CA HIS A 152 -12.92 2.93 -16.57
C HIS A 152 -11.55 3.59 -16.66
N ARG A 153 -11.18 4.11 -17.84
CA ARG A 153 -9.96 4.94 -17.98
C ARG A 153 -10.07 6.22 -17.18
N LEU A 154 -11.20 6.93 -17.28
CA LEU A 154 -11.47 8.12 -16.47
C LEU A 154 -11.43 7.80 -14.98
N ALA A 155 -12.00 6.66 -14.56
CA ALA A 155 -11.93 6.23 -13.17
C ALA A 155 -10.48 6.01 -12.69
N LEU A 156 -9.62 5.41 -13.53
CA LEU A 156 -8.19 5.26 -13.21
C LEU A 156 -7.44 6.61 -13.15
N GLU A 157 -7.82 7.57 -14.00
CA GLU A 157 -7.28 8.94 -13.97
C GLU A 157 -7.67 9.68 -12.68
N GLU A 158 -8.90 9.49 -12.19
CA GLU A 158 -9.35 10.01 -10.89
C GLU A 158 -8.59 9.39 -9.72
N LEU A 159 -8.32 8.08 -9.75
CA LEU A 159 -7.47 7.43 -8.74
C LEU A 159 -6.06 8.02 -8.73
N ARG A 160 -5.47 8.19 -9.91
CA ARG A 160 -4.16 8.83 -10.03
C ARG A 160 -4.19 10.27 -9.50
N THR A 161 -5.20 11.05 -9.86
CA THR A 161 -5.37 12.44 -9.41
C THR A 161 -5.51 12.52 -7.89
N ALA A 162 -6.23 11.57 -7.28
CA ALA A 162 -6.35 11.49 -5.83
C ALA A 162 -4.99 11.27 -5.15
N VAL A 163 -4.11 10.44 -5.73
CA VAL A 163 -2.73 10.28 -5.24
C VAL A 163 -1.90 11.54 -5.50
N ASP A 164 -1.93 12.08 -6.71
CA ASP A 164 -1.14 13.26 -7.12
C ASP A 164 -1.51 14.53 -6.35
N SER A 165 -2.74 14.61 -5.81
CA SER A 165 -3.18 15.71 -4.95
C SER A 165 -2.57 15.70 -3.55
N ARG A 166 -1.88 14.61 -3.18
CA ARG A 166 -1.24 14.44 -1.88
C ARG A 166 0.23 14.81 -1.98
N THR A 167 0.72 15.50 -0.94
CA THR A 167 2.15 15.68 -0.72
C THR A 167 2.58 14.69 0.34
N LYS A 168 3.67 13.97 0.08
CA LYS A 168 4.25 13.03 1.03
C LYS A 168 4.73 13.75 2.29
N ASP A 169 4.14 13.39 3.43
CA ASP A 169 4.52 13.92 4.74
C ASP A 169 5.58 13.02 5.37
N TRP A 170 6.85 13.30 5.05
CA TRP A 170 8.00 12.56 5.56
C TRP A 170 8.17 12.66 7.07
N GLU A 171 7.71 13.76 7.69
CA GLU A 171 7.77 13.94 9.14
C GLU A 171 6.81 12.97 9.83
N THR A 172 5.55 12.94 9.37
CA THR A 172 4.55 11.99 9.88
C THR A 172 4.96 10.55 9.60
N PHE A 173 5.47 10.26 8.40
CA PHE A 173 5.99 8.94 8.03
C PHE A 173 7.05 8.46 9.03
N GLN A 174 8.06 9.28 9.31
CA GLN A 174 9.15 8.93 10.23
C GLN A 174 8.66 8.82 11.68
N ARG A 175 7.83 9.76 12.14
CA ARG A 175 7.25 9.75 13.48
C ARG A 175 6.47 8.46 13.75
N GLN A 176 5.61 8.06 12.80
CA GLN A 176 4.84 6.82 12.89
C GLN A 176 5.74 5.58 12.83
N ALA A 177 6.79 5.58 12.01
CA ALA A 177 7.77 4.49 11.98
C ALA A 177 8.43 4.27 13.36
N VAL A 178 8.87 5.35 14.01
CA VAL A 178 9.44 5.30 15.36
C VAL A 178 8.40 4.84 16.38
N GLU A 179 7.18 5.37 16.32
CA GLU A 179 6.10 4.99 17.24
C GLU A 179 5.81 3.47 17.19
N PHE A 180 5.62 2.91 16.01
CA PHE A 180 5.37 1.47 15.83
C PHE A 180 6.57 0.62 16.24
N HIS A 181 7.80 1.06 15.96
CA HIS A 181 9.02 0.39 16.42
C HIS A 181 9.06 0.30 17.95
N LEU A 182 8.87 1.43 18.64
CA LEU A 182 8.89 1.49 20.11
C LEU A 182 7.73 0.70 20.74
N ARG A 183 6.55 0.70 20.10
CA ARG A 183 5.41 -0.12 20.54
C ARG A 183 5.75 -1.61 20.45
N ASN A 184 6.36 -2.06 19.35
CA ASN A 184 6.75 -3.45 19.16
C ASN A 184 7.90 -3.88 20.09
N ALA A 185 8.91 -3.03 20.26
CA ALA A 185 10.01 -3.20 21.21
C ALA A 185 9.49 -3.55 22.61
N ARG A 186 8.67 -2.66 23.16
CA ARG A 186 8.10 -2.78 24.52
C ARG A 186 7.12 -3.93 24.65
N ALA A 187 6.32 -4.20 23.61
CA ALA A 187 5.29 -5.23 23.66
C ALA A 187 5.90 -6.63 23.86
N TRP A 188 6.95 -6.97 23.11
CA TRP A 188 7.54 -8.31 23.17
C TRP A 188 9.02 -8.39 22.77
N ALA A 189 9.50 -7.55 21.85
CA ALA A 189 10.80 -7.78 21.21
C ALA A 189 11.98 -7.53 22.16
N ASP A 190 11.87 -6.61 23.12
CA ASP A 190 12.89 -6.41 24.15
C ASP A 190 13.07 -7.67 25.02
N ARG A 191 11.95 -8.30 25.41
CA ARG A 191 12.00 -9.56 26.19
C ARG A 191 12.54 -10.72 25.37
N ALA A 192 12.21 -10.78 24.08
CA ALA A 192 12.64 -11.87 23.20
C ALA A 192 14.14 -11.78 22.85
N THR A 193 14.68 -10.56 22.72
CA THR A 193 16.08 -10.32 22.35
C THR A 193 16.99 -10.14 23.56
N GLY A 194 16.44 -9.76 24.72
CA GLY A 194 17.21 -9.38 25.90
C GLY A 194 17.90 -8.02 25.78
N LEU A 195 17.53 -7.22 24.76
CA LEU A 195 18.10 -5.91 24.46
C LEU A 195 17.03 -4.83 24.61
N ASP A 196 17.45 -3.59 24.88
CA ASP A 196 16.60 -2.42 24.78
C ASP A 196 16.60 -1.92 23.33
N LEU A 197 15.59 -2.32 22.54
CA LEU A 197 15.52 -1.96 21.12
C LEU A 197 15.14 -0.49 20.88
N SER A 198 14.75 0.26 21.93
CA SER A 198 14.52 1.70 21.80
C SER A 198 15.80 2.47 21.47
N THR A 199 16.96 1.92 21.83
CA THR A 199 18.29 2.48 21.52
C THR A 199 18.64 2.45 20.04
N GLN A 200 17.87 1.74 19.21
CA GLN A 200 18.06 1.71 17.75
C GLN A 200 17.48 2.94 17.04
N VAL A 201 16.71 3.77 17.74
CA VAL A 201 16.15 5.00 17.19
C VAL A 201 17.23 6.07 17.17
N ASP A 202 17.62 6.50 15.98
CA ASP A 202 18.42 7.70 15.78
C ASP A 202 17.50 8.93 15.83
N PRO A 203 17.63 9.82 16.84
CA PRO A 203 16.76 10.98 16.98
C PRO A 203 17.04 12.07 15.93
N ASP A 204 18.21 12.06 15.30
CA ASP A 204 18.63 13.07 14.33
C ASP A 204 18.30 12.65 12.88
N PHE A 205 17.96 11.37 12.66
CA PHE A 205 17.60 10.86 11.34
C PHE A 205 16.26 11.43 10.85
N GLN A 206 16.27 11.98 9.63
CA GLN A 206 15.08 12.46 8.94
C GLN A 206 14.87 11.69 7.63
N HIS A 207 13.69 11.10 7.45
CA HIS A 207 13.36 10.36 6.23
C HIS A 207 13.09 11.31 5.05
N GLY A 208 13.13 10.78 3.83
CA GLY A 208 12.83 11.50 2.60
C GLY A 208 14.08 11.95 1.81
N PRO A 209 13.92 12.88 0.85
CA PRO A 209 14.99 13.27 -0.08
C PRO A 209 16.27 13.77 0.59
N ALA A 210 16.18 14.36 1.79
CA ALA A 210 17.34 14.82 2.56
C ALA A 210 18.27 13.65 2.94
N ALA A 211 17.72 12.51 3.40
CA ALA A 211 18.51 11.32 3.74
C ALA A 211 19.28 10.75 2.54
N LEU A 212 18.69 10.82 1.34
CA LEU A 212 19.41 10.42 0.11
C LEU A 212 20.56 11.37 -0.21
N SER A 213 20.37 12.68 -0.02
CA SER A 213 21.42 13.66 -0.28
C SER A 213 22.59 13.50 0.67
N GLU A 214 22.35 13.27 1.95
CA GLU A 214 23.40 13.01 2.94
C GLU A 214 24.14 11.70 2.66
N ALA A 215 23.42 10.63 2.30
CA ALA A 215 24.03 9.36 1.91
C ALA A 215 24.90 9.46 0.64
N LEU A 216 24.48 10.26 -0.35
CA LEU A 216 25.25 10.52 -1.56
C LEU A 216 26.50 11.39 -1.29
N ILE A 217 26.42 12.32 -0.34
CA ILE A 217 27.57 13.14 0.10
C ILE A 217 28.56 12.31 0.93
N ALA A 218 28.06 11.37 1.74
CA ALA A 218 28.87 10.48 2.57
C ALA A 218 29.48 9.29 1.79
N ALA A 219 28.99 8.98 0.58
CA ALA A 219 29.57 7.95 -0.26
C ALA A 219 30.96 8.37 -0.75
N PRO A 220 32.03 7.58 -0.50
CA PRO A 220 33.35 7.92 -1.00
C PRO A 220 33.29 7.97 -2.53
N THR A 221 33.78 9.06 -3.12
CA THR A 221 33.98 9.17 -4.57
C THR A 221 34.84 7.98 -4.99
N ALA A 222 34.23 7.01 -5.68
CA ALA A 222 34.98 5.92 -6.27
C ALA A 222 35.92 6.52 -7.32
N SER A 223 37.20 6.67 -6.97
CA SER A 223 38.23 7.08 -7.90
C SER A 223 38.29 6.08 -9.06
N SER A 224 38.17 6.63 -10.27
CA SER A 224 38.34 6.00 -11.58
C SER A 224 39.63 5.22 -11.73
#